data_AF-A0A358L3W7-F1
#
_entry.id   AF-A0A358L3W7-F1
#
_cell.length_a   1.000
_cell.length_b   1.000
_cell.length_c   1.000
_cell.angle_alpha   90.00
_cell.angle_beta   90.00
_cell.angle_gamma   90.00
#
_symmetry.space_group_name_H-M   'P 1'
#
loop_
_entity.id
_entity.type
_entity.pdbx_description
1 polymer ?
#
loop_
_entity_poly.entity_id
_entity_poly.type
_entity_poly.pdbx_seq_one_letter_code
_entity_poly.pdbx_strand_id
1 'polypeptide(L)' 'VQFANLDTVLGAGLQLRLFGKPDVQGKRRMGVALATGDSIDEAVERAIACATGVKVSG' A
#
# COMPACT_ATOMS: atom_id res chain seq x y z
N VAL A 1 -4.83 13.72 6.78
CA VAL A 1 -4.46 12.60 5.88
C VAL A 1 -5.59 11.56 5.84
N GLN A 2 -6.05 11.22 4.65
CA GLN A 2 -7.01 10.16 4.34
C GLN A 2 -6.38 9.16 3.35
N PHE A 3 -6.77 7.90 3.47
CA PHE A 3 -6.36 6.81 2.58
C PHE A 3 -7.60 6.27 1.88
N ALA A 4 -7.58 6.21 0.55
CA ALA A 4 -8.70 5.75 -0.25
C ALA A 4 -8.30 4.60 -1.18
N ASN A 5 -9.31 3.93 -1.73
CA ASN A 5 -9.19 2.80 -2.65
C ASN A 5 -8.61 1.52 -2.01
N LEU A 6 -8.77 1.36 -0.69
CA LEU A 6 -8.20 0.24 0.07
C LEU A 6 -8.86 -1.10 -0.28
N ASP A 7 -10.17 -1.08 -0.48
CA ASP A 7 -10.99 -2.24 -0.86
C ASP A 7 -10.57 -2.83 -2.22
N THR A 8 -10.25 -1.98 -3.19
CA THR A 8 -9.84 -2.41 -4.53
C THR A 8 -8.43 -3.00 -4.55
N VAL A 9 -7.53 -2.52 -3.68
CA VAL A 9 -6.12 -2.96 -3.68
C VAL A 9 -5.84 -4.12 -2.74
N LEU A 10 -6.78 -4.47 -1.86
CA LEU A 10 -6.65 -5.56 -0.91
C LEU A 10 -7.23 -6.85 -1.50
N GLY A 11 -6.53 -7.95 -1.25
CA GLY A 11 -6.92 -9.27 -1.72
C GLY A 11 -6.23 -10.36 -0.89
N ALA A 12 -6.44 -11.62 -1.26
CA ALA A 12 -5.79 -12.73 -0.57
C ALA A 12 -4.25 -12.62 -0.64
N GLY A 13 -3.60 -12.79 0.51
CA GLY A 13 -2.14 -12.68 0.63
C GLY A 13 -1.59 -11.25 0.57
N LEU A 14 -2.45 -10.22 0.56
CA LEU A 14 -2.04 -8.82 0.61
C LEU A 14 -2.30 -8.23 2.01
N GLN A 15 -1.36 -7.44 2.49
CA GLN A 15 -1.49 -6.69 3.74
C GLN A 15 -1.03 -5.26 3.53
N LEU A 16 -1.76 -4.32 4.11
CA LEU A 16 -1.41 -2.91 4.09
C LEU A 16 -1.20 -2.40 5.51
N ARG A 17 -0.08 -1.74 5.77
CA ARG A 17 0.20 -1.06 7.05
C ARG A 17 0.28 0.43 6.84
N LEU A 18 -0.70 1.17 7.36
CA LEU A 18 -0.78 2.62 7.28
C LEU A 18 -0.29 3.24 8.59
N PHE A 19 0.62 4.20 8.50
CA PHE A 19 1.30 4.75 9.68
C PHE A 19 0.54 5.91 10.35
N GLY A 20 -0.61 6.32 9.82
CA GLY A 20 -1.50 7.29 10.46
C GLY A 20 -0.88 8.66 10.76
N LYS A 21 0.19 9.04 10.05
CA LYS A 21 0.89 10.31 10.28
C LYS A 21 -0.04 11.50 9.98
N PRO A 22 -0.03 12.55 10.83
CA PRO A 22 -1.02 13.63 10.76
C PRO A 22 -0.89 14.50 9.49
N ASP A 23 0.33 14.64 8.96
CA ASP A 23 0.64 15.50 7.81
C ASP A 23 1.73 14.89 6.89
N VAL A 24 1.67 15.25 5.61
CA VAL A 24 2.65 14.94 4.56
C VAL A 24 3.14 16.25 3.95
N GLN A 25 4.37 16.62 4.30
CA GLN A 25 5.07 17.71 3.64
C GLN A 25 6.03 17.11 2.61
N GLY A 26 5.67 17.23 1.34
CA GLY A 26 6.43 16.66 0.23
C GLY A 26 6.38 15.13 0.19
N LYS A 27 7.56 14.48 0.15
CA LYS A 27 7.66 13.02 0.01
C LYS A 27 7.88 12.36 1.38
N ARG A 28 6.83 11.76 1.95
CA ARG A 28 6.90 11.05 3.23
C ARG A 28 6.34 9.64 3.09
N ARG A 29 7.02 8.64 3.69
CA ARG A 29 6.51 7.27 3.74
C ARG A 29 5.30 7.19 4.69
N MET A 30 4.13 6.92 4.10
CA MET A 30 2.83 6.90 4.80
C MET A 30 2.30 5.50 5.10
N GLY A 31 2.83 4.49 4.43
CA GLY A 31 2.50 3.10 4.70
C GLY A 31 3.44 2.15 3.96
N VAL A 32 3.11 0.86 4.02
CA VAL A 32 3.80 -0.21 3.29
C VAL A 32 2.77 -1.27 2.88
N ALA A 33 2.90 -1.78 1.66
CA ALA A 33 2.18 -2.96 1.19
C ALA A 33 3.09 -4.19 1.29
N LEU A 34 2.53 -5.31 1.74
CA LEU A 34 3.18 -6.61 1.82
C LEU A 34 2.33 -7.58 1.01
N ALA A 35 2.98 -8.45 0.25
CA ALA A 35 2.31 -9.50 -0.50
C ALA A 35 3.03 -10.83 -0.31
N THR A 36 2.27 -11.90 -0.36
CA THR A 36 2.77 -13.27 -0.53
C THR A 36 2.47 -13.73 -1.96
N GLY A 37 3.38 -14.50 -2.54
CA GLY A 37 3.25 -15.11 -3.87
C GLY A 37 4.10 -16.37 -3.96
N ASP A 38 3.95 -17.11 -5.04
CA ASP A 38 4.66 -18.38 -5.25
C ASP A 38 6.13 -18.15 -5.65
N SER A 39 6.46 -16.92 -6.04
CA SER A 39 7.83 -16.46 -6.29
C SER A 39 8.06 -15.08 -5.67
N ILE A 40 9.35 -14.73 -5.51
CA ILE A 40 9.74 -13.40 -5.04
C ILE A 40 9.25 -12.32 -6.03
N ASP A 41 9.42 -12.55 -7.33
CA ASP A 41 9.02 -11.59 -8.35
C ASP A 41 7.52 -11.34 -8.34
N GLU A 42 6.71 -12.39 -8.22
CA GLU A 42 5.25 -12.27 -8.10
C GLU A 42 4.86 -11.51 -6.83
N ALA A 43 5.47 -11.83 -5.68
CA ALA A 43 5.21 -11.13 -4.43
C ALA A 43 5.58 -9.64 -4.53
N VAL A 44 6.69 -9.31 -5.18
CA VAL A 44 7.11 -7.91 -5.41
C VAL A 44 6.13 -7.19 -6.31
N GLU A 45 5.74 -7.77 -7.44
CA GLU A 45 4.80 -7.17 -8.40
C GLU A 45 3.44 -6.89 -7.73
N ARG A 46 2.92 -7.86 -6.97
CA ARG A 46 1.66 -7.73 -6.21
C ARG A 46 1.75 -6.63 -5.15
N ALA A 47 2.85 -6.56 -4.40
CA ALA A 47 3.05 -5.52 -3.39
C ALA A 47 3.14 -4.13 -4.03
N ILE A 48 3.83 -4.01 -5.16
CA ILE A 48 3.93 -2.75 -5.92
C ILE A 48 2.56 -2.33 -6.44
N ALA A 49 1.81 -3.23 -7.08
CA ALA A 49 0.47 -2.96 -7.59
C ALA A 49 -0.50 -2.51 -6.49
N CYS A 50 -0.42 -3.15 -5.31
CA CYS A 50 -1.18 -2.74 -4.14
C CYS A 50 -0.80 -1.33 -3.67
N ALA A 51 0.51 -1.06 -3.52
CA ALA A 51 1.00 0.24 -3.05
C ALA A 51 0.69 1.39 -4.03
N THR A 52 0.74 1.16 -5.34
CA THR A 52 0.43 2.18 -6.37
C THR A 52 -1.06 2.47 -6.48
N GLY A 53 -1.92 1.50 -6.16
CA GLY A 53 -3.37 1.71 -6.17
C GLY A 53 -3.90 2.49 -4.96
N VAL A 54 -3.14 2.61 -3.87
CA VAL A 54 -3.55 3.37 -2.68
C VAL A 54 -3.46 4.87 -2.97
N LYS A 55 -4.57 5.57 -2.80
CA LYS A 55 -4.61 7.03 -2.90
C LYS A 55 -4.46 7.65 -1.52
N VAL A 56 -3.48 8.53 -1.37
CA VAL A 56 -3.24 9.29 -0.13
C VAL A 56 -3.55 10.76 -0.41
N SER A 57 -4.46 11.34 0.37
CA SER A 57 -4.78 12.77 0.35
C SER A 57 -4.59 13.35 1.75
N GLY A 58 -4.21 14.62 1.84
CA GLY A 58 -3.88 15.27 3.11
C GLY A 58 -3.87 16.77 2.95
#